data_AF-A0AAN6JVQ6-F1
#
_entry.id   AF-A0AAN6JVQ6-F1
#
_cell.length_a   1.000
_cell.length_b   1.000
_cell.length_c   1.000
_cell.angle_alpha   90.00
_cell.angle_beta   90.00
_cell.angle_gamma   90.00
#
_symmetry.space_group_name_H-M   'P 1'
#
loop_
_entity.id
_entity.type
_entity.pdbx_description
1 polymer ?
#
loop_
_entity_poly.entity_id
_entity_poly.type
_entity_poly.pdbx_seq_one_letter_code
_entity_poly.pdbx_strand_id
1 'polypeptide(L)'
;MICNSVRRIASRGVAAAAPSSSFTRAASSTASTSIAASTSAPTTLTSSPPEASSTPESSSAALTKPSSSSSSAASMQRYTPRYLSAGTKPAPKQAISSLRALRASLFGQTHNPQNLRTGAKFLRKPLVGPGMLSYYPPEIKLSEVRSWLLDPIRLGRLSPEQRMASALVSTRMKYTLDELQRLEDVARRKALGKGPPKKGQGRRAAMKNKTGKK
;
A
#
# COMPACT_ATOMS: atom_id res chain seq x y z
N MET A 1 -48.56 45.44 21.87
CA MET A 1 -49.48 45.33 20.72
C MET A 1 -49.10 44.10 19.92
N ILE A 2 -50.02 43.12 19.93
CA ILE A 2 -49.88 41.77 19.40
C ILE A 2 -50.47 41.78 18.00
N CYS A 3 -49.74 41.27 17.00
CA CYS A 3 -50.34 40.83 15.74
C CYS A 3 -49.84 39.43 15.41
N ASN A 4 -50.69 38.47 15.74
CA ASN A 4 -50.68 37.09 15.27
C ASN A 4 -50.99 37.05 13.76
N SER A 5 -50.33 36.16 13.04
CA SER A 5 -50.91 35.55 11.85
C SER A 5 -50.57 34.07 11.81
N VAL A 6 -51.61 33.30 11.55
CA VAL A 6 -51.81 31.87 11.74
C VAL A 6 -52.04 31.23 10.36
N ARG A 7 -51.67 29.94 10.25
CA ARG A 7 -51.96 28.95 9.16
C ARG A 7 -51.05 29.07 7.92
N ARG A 8 -50.58 27.96 7.33
CA ARG A 8 -51.36 26.74 7.05
C ARG A 8 -50.49 25.48 6.96
N ILE A 9 -50.99 24.42 7.60
CA ILE A 9 -50.57 23.02 7.50
C ILE A 9 -51.02 22.45 6.14
N ALA A 10 -50.14 21.72 5.46
CA ALA A 10 -50.54 20.79 4.41
C ALA A 10 -49.67 19.52 4.46
N SER A 11 -50.32 18.46 4.91
CA SER A 11 -49.97 17.05 4.85
C SER A 11 -49.89 16.52 3.42
N ARG A 12 -48.94 15.60 3.16
CA ARG A 12 -48.92 14.48 2.18
C ARG A 12 -47.45 14.14 1.93
N GLY A 13 -46.95 12.92 1.96
CA GLY A 13 -47.50 11.59 2.08
C GLY A 13 -46.32 10.64 1.83
N VAL A 14 -46.24 9.58 2.62
CA VAL A 14 -45.22 8.53 2.56
C VAL A 14 -45.44 7.68 1.31
N ALA A 15 -44.38 7.41 0.53
CA ALA A 15 -44.31 6.24 -0.34
C ALA A 15 -42.84 5.88 -0.63
N ALA A 16 -42.47 4.68 -0.18
CA ALA A 16 -41.23 3.99 -0.48
C ALA A 16 -41.35 3.23 -1.81
N ALA A 17 -40.25 3.07 -2.57
CA ALA A 17 -39.91 1.83 -3.32
C ALA A 17 -38.65 2.01 -4.21
N ALA A 18 -37.63 1.19 -3.91
CA ALA A 18 -36.58 0.55 -4.74
C ALA A 18 -36.05 1.20 -6.05
N PRO A 19 -34.72 1.21 -6.25
CA PRO A 19 -34.11 1.11 -7.57
C PRO A 19 -33.81 -0.35 -7.95
N SER A 20 -34.38 -0.78 -9.08
CA SER A 20 -34.18 -2.08 -9.73
C SER A 20 -32.76 -2.22 -10.28
N SER A 21 -32.11 -3.32 -9.90
CA SER A 21 -30.88 -3.84 -10.48
C SER A 21 -31.21 -4.94 -11.50
N SER A 22 -30.81 -4.76 -12.76
CA SER A 22 -30.67 -5.87 -13.70
C SER A 22 -29.69 -5.49 -14.81
N PHE A 23 -28.40 -5.74 -14.57
CA PHE A 23 -27.40 -5.85 -15.62
C PHE A 23 -27.01 -7.32 -15.71
N THR A 24 -27.50 -7.99 -16.76
CA THR A 24 -27.15 -9.36 -17.10
C THR A 24 -25.76 -9.36 -17.74
N ARG A 25 -24.84 -10.18 -17.20
CA ARG A 25 -23.64 -10.59 -17.93
C ARG A 25 -23.49 -12.09 -17.83
N ALA A 26 -23.76 -12.75 -18.95
CA ALA A 26 -23.42 -14.14 -19.20
C ALA A 26 -21.89 -14.27 -19.37
N ALA A 27 -21.30 -15.29 -18.72
CA ALA A 27 -20.08 -15.94 -19.19
C ALA A 27 -19.95 -17.32 -18.51
N SER A 28 -20.01 -18.35 -19.34
CA SER A 28 -19.74 -19.75 -19.10
C SER A 28 -18.24 -20.07 -19.13
N SER A 29 -17.76 -20.93 -18.23
CA SER A 29 -16.65 -21.92 -18.41
C SER A 29 -16.36 -22.56 -17.04
N THR A 30 -16.77 -23.81 -16.79
CA THR A 30 -16.03 -25.08 -16.98
C THR A 30 -14.69 -25.19 -16.22
N ALA A 31 -14.65 -26.24 -15.37
CA ALA A 31 -13.50 -27.07 -14.99
C ALA A 31 -12.94 -26.95 -13.54
N SER A 32 -13.32 -27.94 -12.74
CA SER A 32 -12.43 -28.95 -12.12
C SER A 32 -11.55 -28.61 -10.90
N THR A 33 -11.97 -29.19 -9.77
CA THR A 33 -11.21 -30.08 -8.86
C THR A 33 -9.75 -29.78 -8.50
N SER A 34 -9.46 -29.53 -7.21
CA SER A 34 -8.49 -30.34 -6.45
C SER A 34 -8.45 -30.01 -4.95
N ILE A 35 -8.83 -31.04 -4.20
CA ILE A 35 -8.44 -31.46 -2.85
C ILE A 35 -6.95 -31.21 -2.55
N ALA A 36 -6.60 -30.65 -1.38
CA ALA A 36 -5.53 -31.16 -0.49
C ALA A 36 -5.33 -30.27 0.75
N ALA A 37 -5.02 -30.94 1.85
CA ALA A 37 -4.89 -30.46 3.22
C ALA A 37 -3.55 -29.74 3.54
N SER A 38 -3.55 -28.93 4.61
CA SER A 38 -2.41 -28.74 5.53
C SER A 38 -2.93 -28.04 6.80
N THR A 39 -3.12 -28.78 7.91
CA THR A 39 -2.17 -29.00 9.02
C THR A 39 -1.76 -27.72 9.77
N SER A 40 -2.27 -27.66 11.01
CA SER A 40 -1.94 -26.86 12.18
C SER A 40 -0.45 -26.54 12.42
N ALA A 41 -0.14 -25.37 13.01
CA ALA A 41 0.08 -25.16 14.46
C ALA A 41 0.74 -23.76 14.72
N PRO A 42 1.08 -23.32 15.96
CA PRO A 42 0.61 -22.04 16.52
C PRO A 42 1.74 -20.99 16.71
N THR A 43 1.38 -19.71 16.63
CA THR A 43 2.27 -18.59 16.98
C THR A 43 2.26 -18.34 18.49
N THR A 44 3.40 -18.59 19.12
CA THR A 44 3.70 -18.14 20.48
C THR A 44 3.98 -16.64 20.49
N LEU A 45 3.33 -15.97 21.44
CA LEU A 45 3.59 -14.59 21.84
C LEU A 45 4.98 -14.52 22.49
N THR A 46 5.81 -13.55 22.09
CA THR A 46 6.94 -13.11 22.90
C THR A 46 6.96 -11.59 22.90
N SER A 47 7.00 -11.10 24.12
CA SER A 47 6.94 -9.74 24.61
C SER A 47 8.17 -8.90 24.23
N SER A 48 7.90 -7.59 24.27
CA SER A 48 8.71 -6.36 24.16
C SER A 48 10.05 -6.30 24.96
N PRO A 49 10.69 -5.11 25.09
CA PRO A 49 11.94 -4.66 24.46
C PRO A 49 13.11 -4.54 25.47
N PRO A 50 14.27 -3.97 25.08
CA PRO A 50 14.76 -2.86 25.91
C PRO A 50 15.31 -1.65 25.15
N GLU A 51 15.18 -0.52 25.86
CA GLU A 51 15.75 0.81 25.61
C GLU A 51 17.28 0.78 25.42
N ALA A 52 17.80 1.66 24.56
CA ALA A 52 19.01 2.44 24.87
C ALA A 52 19.23 3.55 23.83
N SER A 53 19.63 4.69 24.40
CA SER A 53 19.83 6.03 23.85
C SER A 53 21.16 6.25 23.11
N SER A 54 21.23 7.45 22.51
CA SER A 54 22.40 8.31 22.28
C SER A 54 23.18 8.20 20.96
N THR A 55 23.05 9.27 20.17
CA THR A 55 24.11 9.86 19.35
C THR A 55 25.20 10.48 20.25
N PRO A 56 26.45 10.59 19.77
CA PRO A 56 26.88 11.91 19.30
C PRO A 56 27.77 11.89 18.04
N GLU A 57 28.02 13.10 17.56
CA GLU A 57 28.53 13.53 16.27
C GLU A 57 30.06 13.51 16.10
N SER A 58 30.47 13.51 14.82
CA SER A 58 31.57 14.27 14.20
C SER A 58 33.05 13.81 14.34
N SER A 59 33.63 13.44 13.19
CA SER A 59 34.95 13.88 12.69
C SER A 59 35.12 13.32 11.27
N SER A 60 34.96 14.13 10.22
CA SER A 60 36.04 14.86 9.51
C SER A 60 37.26 14.00 9.15
N ALA A 61 37.22 13.33 7.98
CA ALA A 61 38.42 12.99 7.23
C ALA A 61 38.09 12.91 5.73
N ALA A 62 38.62 13.88 4.99
CA ALA A 62 38.68 13.90 3.54
C ALA A 62 39.81 12.98 3.03
N LEU A 63 39.80 12.73 1.71
CA LEU A 63 40.90 12.14 0.90
C LEU A 63 41.11 10.63 1.15
N THR A 64 41.22 9.73 0.16
CA THR A 64 41.73 9.78 -1.21
C THR A 64 41.10 8.64 -2.01
N LYS A 65 40.78 8.88 -3.29
CA LYS A 65 40.57 7.81 -4.28
C LYS A 65 41.82 6.91 -4.31
N PRO A 66 41.71 5.58 -4.29
CA PRO A 66 42.84 4.75 -4.64
C PRO A 66 43.06 4.84 -6.16
N SER A 67 44.12 5.57 -6.49
CA SER A 67 44.79 5.57 -7.77
C SER A 67 45.14 4.15 -8.19
N SER A 68 44.95 3.90 -9.48
CA SER A 68 45.60 2.85 -10.27
C SER A 68 47.07 2.66 -9.84
N SER A 69 47.34 1.59 -9.12
CA SER A 69 48.67 1.01 -9.06
C SER A 69 48.59 -0.39 -9.64
N SER A 70 49.27 -0.53 -10.77
CA SER A 70 49.63 -1.78 -11.41
C SER A 70 50.55 -2.58 -10.49
N SER A 71 49.98 -3.29 -9.51
CA SER A 71 50.70 -4.35 -8.80
C SER A 71 50.42 -5.66 -9.53
N SER A 72 51.46 -6.16 -10.17
CA SER A 72 51.64 -7.48 -10.78
C SER A 72 50.57 -8.51 -10.40
N ALA A 73 50.03 -9.16 -11.44
CA ALA A 73 49.26 -10.38 -11.39
C ALA A 73 50.07 -11.56 -10.79
N ALA A 74 50.44 -11.45 -9.51
CA ALA A 74 50.87 -12.57 -8.70
C ALA A 74 49.61 -13.40 -8.45
N SER A 75 49.44 -14.40 -9.30
CA SER A 75 48.37 -15.37 -9.28
C SER A 75 48.16 -15.90 -7.86
N MET A 76 47.08 -15.50 -7.19
CA MET A 76 46.46 -16.37 -6.20
C MET A 76 45.92 -17.58 -6.96
N GLN A 77 46.80 -18.55 -7.20
CA GLN A 77 46.43 -19.84 -7.74
C GLN A 77 45.46 -20.45 -6.73
N ARG A 78 44.20 -20.63 -7.15
CA ARG A 78 43.20 -21.34 -6.34
C ARG A 78 43.83 -22.65 -5.92
N TYR A 79 43.88 -22.93 -4.61
CA TYR A 79 44.36 -24.21 -4.12
C TYR A 79 43.46 -25.32 -4.68
N THR A 80 43.94 -26.00 -5.72
CA THR A 80 43.30 -27.19 -6.28
C THR A 80 43.98 -28.40 -5.65
N PRO A 81 43.26 -29.25 -4.91
CA PRO A 81 43.85 -30.43 -4.32
C PRO A 81 44.51 -31.33 -5.39
N ARG A 82 45.77 -31.73 -5.13
CA ARG A 82 46.69 -32.42 -6.06
C ARG A 82 46.16 -33.76 -6.61
N TYR A 83 45.15 -34.35 -5.97
CA TYR A 83 44.52 -35.62 -6.37
C TYR A 83 43.37 -35.47 -7.39
N LEU A 84 42.90 -34.26 -7.67
CA LEU A 84 41.90 -34.00 -8.73
C LEU A 84 42.52 -33.72 -10.11
N SER A 85 43.85 -33.54 -10.20
CA SER A 85 44.54 -33.08 -11.43
C SER A 85 45.21 -34.19 -12.24
N ALA A 86 44.82 -35.45 -12.03
CA ALA A 86 45.42 -36.58 -12.75
C ALA A 86 44.98 -36.57 -14.23
N GLY A 87 45.85 -36.06 -15.12
CA GLY A 87 46.02 -36.51 -16.51
C GLY A 87 44.83 -36.56 -17.46
N THR A 88 43.68 -35.95 -17.15
CA THR A 88 42.54 -35.95 -18.09
C THR A 88 42.80 -34.94 -19.21
N LYS A 89 42.89 -35.43 -20.45
CA LYS A 89 42.87 -34.56 -21.62
C LYS A 89 41.60 -33.70 -21.57
N PRO A 90 41.64 -32.40 -21.87
CA PRO A 90 40.47 -31.54 -21.78
C PRO A 90 39.35 -32.11 -22.66
N ALA A 91 38.17 -32.28 -22.10
CA ALA A 91 37.01 -32.80 -22.83
C ALA A 91 36.73 -31.94 -24.08
N PRO A 92 36.29 -32.56 -25.19
CA PRO A 92 36.05 -31.81 -26.42
C PRO A 92 34.98 -30.73 -26.19
N LYS A 93 35.20 -29.55 -26.78
CA LYS A 93 34.30 -28.38 -26.63
C LYS A 93 32.84 -28.72 -26.90
N GLN A 94 32.58 -29.61 -27.86
CA GLN A 94 31.24 -30.08 -28.21
C GLN A 94 30.57 -30.88 -27.06
N ALA A 95 31.30 -31.78 -26.39
CA ALA A 95 30.77 -32.53 -25.26
C ALA A 95 30.48 -31.63 -24.05
N ILE A 96 31.33 -30.62 -23.80
CA ILE A 96 31.09 -29.63 -22.75
C ILE A 96 29.86 -28.78 -23.09
N SER A 97 29.69 -28.42 -24.36
CA SER A 97 28.54 -27.65 -24.86
C SER A 97 27.23 -28.44 -24.71
N SER A 98 27.20 -29.71 -25.12
CA SER A 98 26.02 -30.56 -25.00
C SER A 98 25.64 -30.82 -23.54
N LEU A 99 26.61 -31.06 -22.66
CA LEU A 99 26.38 -31.20 -21.23
C LEU A 99 25.77 -29.93 -20.61
N ARG A 100 26.27 -28.74 -21.00
CA ARG A 100 25.70 -27.46 -20.55
C ARG A 100 24.26 -27.26 -21.03
N ALA A 101 23.96 -27.67 -22.27
CA ALA A 101 22.59 -27.65 -22.80
C ALA A 101 21.67 -28.60 -22.03
N LEU A 102 22.11 -29.84 -21.76
CA LEU A 102 21.36 -30.82 -20.96
C LEU A 102 21.11 -30.32 -19.53
N ARG A 103 22.14 -29.77 -18.89
CA ARG A 103 22.02 -29.15 -17.55
C ARG A 103 20.96 -28.05 -17.55
N ALA A 104 20.98 -27.16 -18.54
CA ALA A 104 20.01 -26.09 -18.64
C ALA A 104 18.57 -26.62 -18.79
N SER A 105 18.39 -27.66 -19.61
CA SER A 105 17.10 -28.36 -19.76
C SER A 105 16.61 -28.99 -18.45
N LEU A 106 17.48 -29.72 -17.74
CA LEU A 106 17.14 -30.39 -16.47
C LEU A 106 16.69 -29.42 -15.38
N PHE A 107 17.32 -28.24 -15.29
CA PHE A 107 17.05 -27.27 -14.21
C PHE A 107 16.18 -26.09 -14.64
N GLY A 108 15.61 -26.11 -15.86
CA GLY A 108 14.81 -25.00 -16.38
C GLY A 108 15.60 -23.69 -16.49
N GLN A 109 16.91 -23.75 -16.73
CA GLN A 109 17.77 -22.58 -16.89
C GLN A 109 17.90 -22.18 -18.36
N THR A 110 18.20 -20.92 -18.64
CA THR A 110 18.44 -20.44 -20.01
C THR A 110 19.84 -20.84 -20.50
N HIS A 111 19.93 -21.50 -21.65
CA HIS A 111 21.19 -21.80 -22.36
C HIS A 111 21.51 -20.72 -23.41
N ASN A 112 22.61 -19.98 -23.25
CA ASN A 112 23.03 -18.90 -24.17
C ASN A 112 24.48 -19.11 -24.66
N PRO A 113 24.72 -19.98 -25.65
CA PRO A 113 26.07 -20.31 -26.12
C PRO A 113 26.74 -19.18 -26.93
N GLN A 114 25.96 -18.26 -27.50
CA GLN A 114 26.45 -17.14 -28.31
C GLN A 114 26.59 -15.82 -27.53
N ASN A 115 26.34 -15.83 -26.21
CA ASN A 115 26.41 -14.65 -25.34
C ASN A 115 25.58 -13.45 -25.84
N LEU A 116 24.45 -13.72 -26.49
CA LEU A 116 23.53 -12.69 -26.98
C LEU A 116 22.83 -11.96 -25.82
N ARG A 117 22.44 -10.71 -26.05
CA ARG A 117 21.68 -9.89 -25.08
C ARG A 117 20.20 -10.26 -25.08
N THR A 118 19.83 -11.33 -24.39
CA THR A 118 18.46 -11.86 -24.35
C THR A 118 17.50 -11.13 -23.39
N GLY A 119 17.96 -10.13 -22.64
CA GLY A 119 17.13 -9.40 -21.68
C GLY A 119 16.82 -10.13 -20.37
N ALA A 120 17.29 -11.38 -20.19
CA ALA A 120 17.07 -12.18 -18.98
C ALA A 120 17.50 -11.50 -17.66
N LYS A 121 18.42 -10.53 -17.73
CA LYS A 121 18.81 -9.67 -16.58
C LYS A 121 17.61 -8.97 -15.95
N PHE A 122 16.66 -8.49 -16.76
CA PHE A 122 15.52 -7.74 -16.26
C PHE A 122 14.46 -8.66 -15.67
N LEU A 123 14.25 -9.84 -16.28
CA LEU A 123 13.29 -10.83 -15.79
C LEU A 123 13.76 -11.54 -14.50
N ARG A 124 15.07 -11.65 -14.29
CA ARG A 124 15.64 -12.19 -13.04
C ARG A 124 15.53 -11.21 -11.87
N LYS A 125 15.33 -9.92 -12.13
CA LYS A 125 15.10 -8.97 -11.04
C LYS A 125 13.69 -9.22 -10.49
N PRO A 126 13.54 -9.40 -9.18
CA PRO A 126 12.21 -9.51 -8.58
C PRO A 126 11.42 -8.22 -8.81
N LEU A 127 10.10 -8.34 -8.86
CA LEU A 127 9.20 -7.20 -8.95
C LEU A 127 9.31 -6.35 -7.67
N VAL A 128 9.49 -5.04 -7.82
CA VAL A 128 9.68 -4.11 -6.68
C VAL A 128 8.36 -3.50 -6.20
N GLY A 129 7.26 -3.70 -6.95
CA GLY A 129 5.96 -3.06 -6.73
C GLY A 129 5.45 -3.10 -5.27
N PRO A 130 5.39 -4.28 -4.61
CA PRO A 130 4.90 -4.35 -3.22
C PRO A 130 5.74 -3.53 -2.24
N GLY A 131 7.08 -3.56 -2.38
CA GLY A 131 7.99 -2.78 -1.54
C GLY A 131 7.90 -1.27 -1.80
N MET A 132 7.52 -0.85 -3.01
CA MET A 132 7.26 0.55 -3.32
C MET A 132 5.94 1.05 -2.73
N LEU A 133 4.90 0.21 -2.69
CA LEU A 133 3.60 0.58 -2.14
C LEU A 133 3.67 0.81 -0.63
N SER A 134 4.53 0.09 0.07
CA SER A 134 4.76 0.21 1.52
C SER A 134 5.65 1.39 1.92
N TYR A 135 5.95 2.33 1.03
CA TYR A 135 6.83 3.46 1.34
C TYR A 135 6.25 4.38 2.43
N TYR A 136 4.96 4.68 2.34
CA TYR A 136 4.25 5.40 3.40
C TYR A 136 3.52 4.39 4.28
N PRO A 137 3.56 4.55 5.61
CA PRO A 137 2.76 3.72 6.50
C PRO A 137 1.27 3.96 6.21
N PRO A 138 0.41 2.93 6.36
CA PRO A 138 -1.02 3.10 6.16
C PRO A 138 -1.59 4.11 7.16
N GLU A 139 -2.32 5.09 6.67
CA GLU A 139 -2.99 6.09 7.51
C GLU A 139 -4.26 5.51 8.15
N ILE A 140 -4.43 5.70 9.46
CA ILE A 140 -5.62 5.27 10.19
C ILE A 140 -6.72 6.33 10.02
N LYS A 141 -7.76 5.99 9.24
CA LYS A 141 -8.91 6.87 9.08
C LYS A 141 -9.85 6.71 10.27
N LEU A 142 -10.04 7.79 11.04
CA LEU A 142 -10.95 7.80 12.18
C LEU A 142 -12.39 7.40 11.82
N SER A 143 -12.84 7.69 10.59
CA SER A 143 -14.14 7.27 10.09
C SER A 143 -14.30 5.74 10.01
N GLU A 144 -13.23 5.05 9.62
CA GLU A 144 -13.21 3.59 9.45
C GLU A 144 -13.12 2.90 10.81
N VAL A 145 -12.29 3.45 11.71
CA VAL A 145 -12.27 3.02 13.12
C VAL A 145 -13.65 3.21 13.75
N ARG A 146 -14.33 4.33 13.45
CA ARG A 146 -15.65 4.62 13.99
C ARG A 146 -16.73 3.69 13.46
N SER A 147 -16.74 3.37 12.16
CA SER A 147 -17.66 2.37 11.62
C SER A 147 -17.40 1.01 12.26
N TRP A 148 -16.13 0.59 12.31
CA TRP A 148 -15.73 -0.67 12.94
C TRP A 148 -16.15 -0.78 14.40
N LEU A 149 -16.04 0.31 15.15
CA LEU A 149 -16.43 0.37 16.56
C LEU A 149 -17.95 0.32 16.76
N LEU A 150 -18.73 0.82 15.80
CA LEU A 150 -20.20 0.86 15.82
C LEU A 150 -20.86 -0.32 15.07
N ASP A 151 -20.09 -1.30 14.59
CA ASP A 151 -20.63 -2.42 13.84
C ASP A 151 -21.61 -3.26 14.67
N PRO A 152 -22.87 -3.45 14.24
CA PRO A 152 -23.92 -4.08 15.05
C PRO A 152 -23.65 -5.56 15.32
N ILE A 153 -23.03 -6.27 14.38
CA ILE A 153 -22.66 -7.69 14.50
C ILE A 153 -21.60 -7.86 15.59
N ARG A 154 -20.65 -6.93 15.68
CA ARG A 154 -19.63 -6.91 16.73
C ARG A 154 -20.28 -6.55 18.06
N LEU A 155 -20.98 -5.42 18.13
CA LEU A 155 -21.61 -4.92 19.35
C LEU A 155 -22.57 -5.93 19.98
N GLY A 156 -23.31 -6.71 19.19
CA GLY A 156 -24.22 -7.75 19.69
C GLY A 156 -23.53 -8.87 20.49
N ARG A 157 -22.22 -9.05 20.33
CA ARG A 157 -21.41 -10.05 21.05
C ARG A 157 -20.74 -9.51 22.31
N LEU A 158 -20.72 -8.19 22.49
CA LEU A 158 -20.04 -7.54 23.62
C LEU A 158 -21.00 -7.36 24.82
N SER A 159 -20.42 -7.30 26.01
CA SER A 159 -21.19 -7.02 27.23
C SER A 159 -21.86 -5.63 27.13
N PRO A 160 -22.97 -5.38 27.86
CA PRO A 160 -23.64 -4.07 27.84
C PRO A 160 -22.71 -2.91 28.18
N GLU A 161 -21.80 -3.09 29.15
CA GLU A 161 -20.81 -2.09 29.54
C GLU A 161 -19.85 -1.76 28.39
N GLN A 162 -19.37 -2.78 27.69
CA GLN A 162 -18.47 -2.62 26.56
C GLN A 162 -19.15 -1.96 25.35
N ARG A 163 -20.45 -2.20 25.15
CA ARG A 163 -21.26 -1.52 24.12
C ARG A 163 -21.43 -0.03 24.43
N MET A 164 -21.59 0.33 25.70
CA MET A 164 -21.65 1.75 26.10
C MET A 164 -20.29 2.41 25.95
N ALA A 165 -19.22 1.73 26.37
CA ALA A 165 -17.86 2.22 26.22
C ALA A 165 -17.50 2.49 24.74
N SER A 166 -17.84 1.56 23.84
CA SER A 166 -17.61 1.74 22.40
C SER A 166 -18.41 2.93 21.82
N ALA A 167 -19.65 3.13 22.27
CA ALA A 167 -20.45 4.28 21.88
C ALA A 167 -19.83 5.61 22.36
N LEU A 168 -19.37 5.68 23.62
CA LEU A 168 -18.71 6.87 24.18
C LEU A 168 -17.39 7.19 23.47
N VAL A 169 -16.58 6.17 23.17
CA VAL A 169 -15.34 6.35 22.40
C VAL A 169 -15.67 6.82 20.98
N SER A 170 -16.70 6.27 20.35
CA SER A 170 -17.13 6.66 18.99
C SER A 170 -17.66 8.11 18.90
N THR A 171 -18.35 8.60 19.93
CA THR A 171 -18.81 10.00 19.96
C THR A 171 -17.64 10.97 20.12
N ARG A 172 -16.63 10.62 20.94
CA ARG A 172 -15.43 11.43 21.16
C ARG A 172 -14.44 11.36 19.99
N MET A 173 -14.20 10.18 19.41
CA MET A 173 -13.31 9.96 18.27
C MET A 173 -13.98 10.25 16.92
N LYS A 174 -14.58 11.43 16.77
CA LYS A 174 -15.16 11.88 15.49
C LYS A 174 -14.19 12.69 14.64
N TYR A 175 -13.41 13.57 15.28
CA TYR A 175 -12.46 14.47 14.64
C TYR A 175 -11.17 14.50 15.47
N THR A 176 -10.03 14.74 14.82
CA THR A 176 -8.78 15.09 15.52
C THR A 176 -8.90 16.49 16.12
N LEU A 177 -8.04 16.83 17.09
CA LEU A 177 -8.00 18.17 17.68
C LEU A 177 -7.78 19.25 16.59
N ASP A 178 -6.87 18.99 15.66
CA ASP A 178 -6.58 19.90 14.54
C ASP A 178 -7.80 20.09 13.62
N GLU A 179 -8.58 19.03 13.39
CA GLU A 179 -9.79 19.14 12.58
C GLU A 179 -10.90 19.89 13.31
N LEU A 180 -11.02 19.74 14.64
CA LEU A 180 -11.92 20.57 15.44
C LEU A 180 -11.55 22.05 15.34
N GLN A 181 -10.26 22.37 15.49
CA GLN A 181 -9.76 23.75 15.34
C GLN A 181 -10.03 24.30 13.94
N ARG A 182 -9.82 23.50 12.88
CA ARG A 182 -10.16 23.88 11.50
C ARG A 182 -11.65 24.21 11.35
N LEU A 183 -12.53 23.42 11.98
CA LEU A 183 -13.98 23.64 11.94
C LEU A 183 -14.37 24.93 12.66
N GLU A 184 -13.77 25.21 13.82
CA GLU A 184 -13.96 26.46 14.56
C GLU A 184 -13.50 27.68 13.76
N ASP A 185 -12.32 27.60 13.13
CA ASP A 185 -11.81 28.65 12.26
C ASP A 185 -12.72 28.90 11.06
N VAL A 186 -13.23 27.84 10.43
CA VAL A 186 -14.20 27.95 9.34
C VAL A 186 -15.50 28.59 9.84
N ALA A 187 -16.00 28.21 11.01
CA ALA A 187 -17.21 28.77 11.60
C ALA A 187 -17.05 30.27 11.89
N ARG A 188 -15.93 30.66 12.49
CA ARG A 188 -15.57 32.07 12.73
C ARG A 188 -15.48 32.86 11.43
N ARG A 189 -14.79 32.34 10.39
CA ARG A 189 -14.71 33.02 9.09
C ARG A 189 -16.07 33.17 8.42
N LYS A 190 -16.95 32.18 8.54
CA LYS A 190 -18.32 32.25 8.04
C LYS A 190 -19.14 33.30 8.79
N ALA A 191 -19.03 33.35 10.12
CA ALA A 191 -19.69 34.37 10.93
C ALA A 191 -19.26 35.80 10.54
N LEU A 192 -17.99 35.98 10.18
CA LEU A 192 -17.45 37.25 9.67
C LEU A 192 -17.78 37.55 8.20
N GLY A 193 -18.51 36.67 7.49
CA GLY A 193 -18.76 36.81 6.05
C GLY A 193 -17.52 36.62 5.16
N LYS A 194 -16.38 36.23 5.76
CA LYS A 194 -15.09 35.95 5.08
C LYS A 194 -14.90 34.46 4.78
N GLY A 195 -16.00 33.72 4.75
CA GLY A 195 -16.03 32.32 4.36
C GLY A 195 -15.76 32.15 2.86
N PRO A 196 -15.25 31.00 2.42
CA PRO A 196 -15.12 30.70 1.01
C PRO A 196 -16.50 30.77 0.32
N PRO A 197 -16.63 31.44 -0.84
CA PRO A 197 -17.89 31.48 -1.58
C PRO A 197 -18.28 30.08 -2.07
N LYS A 198 -19.57 29.86 -2.33
CA LYS A 198 -20.04 28.59 -2.89
C LYS A 198 -19.34 28.31 -4.23
N LYS A 199 -18.93 27.06 -4.45
CA LYS A 199 -18.26 26.63 -5.69
C LYS A 199 -19.08 27.05 -6.91
N GLY A 200 -18.44 27.69 -7.90
CA GLY A 200 -19.09 28.21 -9.10
C GLY A 200 -19.79 29.57 -8.94
N GLN A 201 -19.91 30.10 -7.73
CA GLN A 201 -20.52 31.41 -7.44
C GLN A 201 -19.49 32.46 -6.98
N GLY A 202 -18.22 32.28 -7.34
CA GLY A 202 -17.19 33.27 -7.05
C GLY A 202 -17.45 34.59 -7.78
N ARG A 203 -16.78 35.65 -7.34
CA ARG A 203 -16.92 37.01 -7.90
C ARG A 203 -16.85 37.04 -9.43
N ARG A 204 -15.94 36.27 -10.03
CA ARG A 204 -15.78 36.15 -11.50
C ARG A 204 -17.02 35.57 -12.19
N ALA A 205 -17.65 34.55 -11.63
CA ALA A 205 -18.84 33.92 -12.20
C ALA A 205 -20.07 34.85 -12.08
N ALA A 206 -20.20 35.58 -10.96
CA ALA A 206 -21.24 36.58 -10.78
C ALA A 206 -21.15 37.72 -11.83
N MET A 207 -19.92 38.16 -12.15
CA MET A 207 -19.70 39.18 -13.18
C MET A 207 -20.09 38.68 -14.59
N LYS A 208 -19.75 37.42 -14.95
CA LYS A 208 -20.11 36.84 -16.25
C LYS A 208 -21.63 36.80 -16.47
N ASN A 209 -22.39 36.40 -15.44
CA ASN A 209 -23.85 36.34 -15.52
C ASN A 209 -24.50 37.74 -15.60
N LYS A 210 -23.80 38.79 -15.13
CA LYS A 210 -24.25 40.17 -15.24
C LYS A 210 -24.02 40.75 -16.64
N THR A 211 -22.90 40.41 -17.29
CA THR A 211 -22.55 40.95 -18.61
C THR A 211 -23.27 40.25 -19.76
N GLY A 212 -23.60 38.96 -19.63
CA GLY A 212 -24.34 38.19 -20.64
C GLY A 212 -25.87 38.34 -20.60
N LYS A 213 -26.40 39.17 -19.69
CA LYS A 213 -27.83 39.49 -19.59
C LYS A 213 -28.08 40.84 -20.28
N LYS A 214 -27.97 40.84 -21.61
CA LYS A 214 -28.42 41.90 -22.52
C LYS A 214 -29.15 41.23 -23.67
#